data_AF-A0A0Q5QR59-F1
#
_entry.id   AF-A0A0Q5QR59-F1
#
_cell.length_a   1.000
_cell.length_b   1.000
_cell.length_c   1.000
_cell.angle_alpha   90.00
_cell.angle_beta   90.00
_cell.angle_gamma   90.00
#
_symmetry.space_group_name_H-M   'P 1'
#
loop_
_entity.id
_entity.type
_entity.pdbx_description
1 polymer ?
#
loop_
_entity_poly.entity_id
_entity_poly.type
_entity_poly.pdbx_seq_one_letter_code
_entity_poly.pdbx_strand_id
1 'polypeptide(L)' 'MSVLRKIERYLRTSDMPETKFGRLALNDPRLVRDLRNGREPGARVTARIEAFLARRVQP' A
#
# COMPACT_ATOMS: atom_id res chain seq x y z
N MET A 1 -11.93 7.56 -2.28
CA MET A 1 -10.56 7.68 -1.73
C MET A 1 -9.64 6.79 -2.54
N SER A 2 -8.50 7.30 -3.04
CA SER A 2 -7.53 6.47 -3.76
C SER A 2 -6.83 5.46 -2.83
N VAL A 3 -6.38 4.34 -3.39
CA VAL A 3 -5.56 3.34 -2.68
C VAL A 3 -4.31 3.98 -2.07
N LEU A 4 -3.66 4.89 -2.80
CA LEU A 4 -2.48 5.61 -2.32
C LEU A 4 -2.75 6.32 -0.98
N ARG A 5 -3.87 7.03 -0.85
CA ARG A 5 -4.23 7.71 0.41
C ARG A 5 -4.43 6.72 1.57
N LYS A 6 -4.99 5.53 1.31
CA LYS A 6 -5.14 4.48 2.33
C LYS A 6 -3.78 3.95 2.79
N ILE A 7 -2.86 3.73 1.85
CA ILE A 7 -1.48 3.31 2.13
C ILE A 7 -0.78 4.38 2.98
N GLU A 8 -0.81 5.64 2.57
CA GLU A 8 -0.10 6.71 3.28
C GLU A 8 -0.58 6.89 4.72
N ARG A 9 -1.88 6.76 4.97
CA ARG A 9 -2.42 6.74 6.34
C ARG A 9 -1.84 5.57 7.14
N TYR A 10 -1.84 4.37 6.57
CA TYR A 10 -1.29 3.19 7.23
C TYR A 10 0.21 3.34 7.54
N LEU A 11 1.00 3.85 6.59
CA LEU A 11 2.43 4.08 6.80
C LEU A 11 2.67 5.06 7.96
N ARG A 12 1.89 6.16 8.01
CA ARG A 12 1.96 7.14 9.10
C ARG A 12 1.57 6.58 10.46
N THR A 13 0.55 5.72 10.53
CA THR A 13 0.08 5.15 11.81
C THR A 13 0.95 3.99 12.29
N SER A 14 1.56 3.24 11.38
CA SER A 14 2.38 2.06 11.72
C SER A 14 3.89 2.34 11.78
N ASP A 15 4.30 3.58 11.51
CA ASP A 15 5.71 3.98 11.34
C ASP A 15 6.49 3.04 10.39
N MET A 16 5.79 2.53 9.37
CA MET A 16 6.34 1.53 8.45
C MET A 16 6.99 2.21 7.25
N PRO A 17 8.22 1.83 6.87
CA PRO A 17 8.83 2.27 5.62
C PRO A 17 8.02 1.82 4.40
N GLU A 18 7.85 2.71 3.42
CA GLU A 18 7.08 2.43 2.20
C GLU A 18 7.61 1.24 1.38
N THR A 19 8.92 1.04 1.38
CA THR A 19 9.58 -0.09 0.72
C THR A 19 9.27 -1.41 1.41
N LYS A 20 9.15 -1.41 2.74
CA LYS A 20 8.73 -2.56 3.54
C LYS A 20 7.27 -2.90 3.27
N PHE A 21 6.40 -1.89 3.20
CA PHE A 21 5.00 -2.10 2.82
C PHE A 21 4.88 -2.76 1.45
N GLY A 22 5.57 -2.24 0.44
CA GLY A 22 5.53 -2.79 -0.91
C GLY A 22 6.00 -4.24 -0.98
N ARG A 23 7.09 -4.56 -0.26
CA ARG A 23 7.57 -5.96 -0.11
C ARG A 23 6.51 -6.85 0.55
N LEU A 24 5.88 -6.40 1.63
CA LEU A 24 4.90 -7.20 2.38
C LEU A 24 3.57 -7.37 1.64
N ALA A 25 3.12 -6.36 0.89
CA ALA A 25 1.84 -6.39 0.20
C ALA A 25 1.90 -7.16 -1.12
N LEU A 26 2.96 -6.96 -1.90
CA LEU A 26 3.04 -7.40 -3.30
C LEU A 26 4.43 -7.91 -3.72
N ASN A 27 5.37 -8.09 -2.79
CA ASN A 27 6.79 -8.34 -3.10
C ASN A 27 7.42 -7.28 -4.02
N ASP A 28 6.87 -6.05 -4.02
CA ASP A 28 7.31 -4.94 -4.87
C ASP A 28 7.74 -3.74 -3.99
N PRO A 29 9.05 -3.56 -3.71
CA PRO A 29 9.52 -2.43 -2.90
C PRO A 29 9.29 -1.06 -3.55
N ARG A 30 9.00 -0.99 -4.85
CA ARG A 30 8.79 0.26 -5.59
C ARG A 30 7.32 0.65 -5.66
N LEU A 31 6.42 -0.22 -5.22
CA LEU A 31 4.96 -0.04 -5.29
C LEU A 31 4.51 1.37 -4.90
N VAL A 32 4.82 1.81 -3.67
CA VAL A 32 4.33 3.10 -3.15
C VAL A 32 4.92 4.27 -3.93
N ARG A 33 6.21 4.19 -4.28
CA ARG A 33 6.89 5.21 -5.07
C ARG A 33 6.28 5.33 -6.46
N ASP A 34 6.01 4.22 -7.12
CA ASP A 34 5.40 4.23 -8.44
C ASP A 34 3.97 4.79 -8.38
N LEU A 35 3.18 4.42 -7.36
CA LEU A 35 1.84 4.99 -7.14
C LEU A 35 1.89 6.51 -6.91
N ARG A 36 2.91 7.03 -6.22
CA ARG A 36 3.14 8.48 -6.06
C ARG A 36 3.53 9.15 -7.36
N ASN A 37 4.27 8.46 -8.22
CA ASN A 37 4.67 8.95 -9.54
C ASN A 37 3.54 8.85 -10.58
N GLY A 38 2.32 8.47 -10.18
CA GLY A 38 1.15 8.42 -11.07
C GLY A 38 0.86 7.04 -11.66
N ARG A 39 1.52 5.97 -11.22
CA ARG A 39 1.14 4.60 -11.60
C ARG A 39 -0.28 4.33 -11.13
N GLU A 40 -1.14 3.90 -12.04
CA GLU A 40 -2.48 3.44 -11.70
C GLU A 40 -2.46 1.93 -11.40
N PRO A 41 -2.83 1.50 -10.18
CA PRO A 41 -2.93 0.09 -9.87
C PRO A 41 -4.19 -0.49 -10.53
N GLY A 42 -4.03 -1.53 -11.35
CA GLY A 42 -5.16 -2.30 -11.87
C GLY A 42 -5.95 -2.99 -10.74
N ALA A 43 -7.15 -3.48 -11.06
CA ALA A 43 -8.08 -4.07 -10.09
C ALA A 43 -7.46 -5.15 -9.18
N ARG A 44 -6.62 -6.02 -9.74
CA ARG A 44 -5.92 -7.09 -8.98
C ARG A 44 -4.92 -6.54 -7.95
N VAL A 45 -4.19 -5.48 -8.31
CA VAL A 45 -3.20 -4.84 -7.44
C VAL A 45 -3.93 -4.11 -6.31
N THR A 46 -4.98 -3.37 -6.65
CA THR A 46 -5.86 -2.70 -5.69
C THR A 46 -6.45 -3.67 -4.68
N ALA A 47 -7.05 -4.78 -5.13
CA ALA A 47 -7.63 -5.79 -4.23
C ALA A 47 -6.60 -6.39 -3.25
N ARG A 48 -5.37 -6.63 -3.71
CA ARG A 48 -4.28 -7.13 -2.85
C ARG A 48 -3.85 -6.09 -1.81
N ILE A 49 -3.73 -4.84 -2.21
CA ILE A 49 -3.40 -3.74 -1.29
C ILE A 49 -4.48 -3.59 -0.23
N GLU A 50 -5.74 -3.60 -0.63
CA GLU A 50 -6.87 -3.48 0.30
C GLU A 50 -6.94 -4.67 1.25
N ALA A 51 -6.76 -5.90 0.76
CA ALA A 51 -6.70 -7.09 1.61
C ALA A 51 -5.53 -7.02 2.61
N PHE A 52 -4.37 -6.51 2.18
CA PHE A 52 -3.21 -6.32 3.07
C PHE A 52 -3.51 -5.29 4.17
N LEU A 53 -4.09 -4.15 3.79
CA LEU A 53 -4.47 -3.10 4.74
C LEU A 53 -5.53 -3.61 5.73
N ALA A 54 -6.57 -4.30 5.25
CA ALA A 54 -7.63 -4.85 6.09
C ALA A 54 -7.09 -5.87 7.11
N ARG A 55 -6.08 -6.66 6.76
CA ARG A 55 -5.48 -7.65 7.66
C ARG A 55 -4.59 -7.03 8.75
N ARG A 56 -4.06 -5.83 8.50
CA ARG A 56 -3.12 -5.11 9.39
C ARG A 56 -3.75 -3.99 10.19
N VAL A 57 -4.93 -3.51 9.79
CA VAL A 57 -5.82 -2.73 10.66
C VAL A 57 -6.47 -3.72 11.62
N GLN A 58 -5.72 -4.15 12.64
CA GLN A 58 -6.29 -4.74 13.84
C GLN A 58 -6.35 -3.67 14.93
N PRO A 59 -7.43 -3.63 15.74
CA PRO A 59 -7.59 -2.69 16.84
C PRO A 59 -6.49 -2.83 17.90
#